data_AF-A0A2V8IJQ4-F1
#
_entry.id   AF-A0A2V8IJQ4-F1
#
_cell.length_a   1.000
_cell.length_b   1.000
_cell.length_c   1.000
_cell.angle_alpha   90.00
_cell.angle_beta   90.00
_cell.angle_gamma   90.00
#
_symmetry.space_group_name_H-M   'P 1'
#
loop_
_entity.id
_entity.type
_entity.pdbx_description
1 polymer ?
#
loop_
_entity_poly.entity_id
_entity_poly.type
_entity_poly.pdbx_seq_one_letter_code
_entity_poly.pdbx_strand_id
1 'polypeptide(L)'
;MNVEAQAIDVPTGVQDYRPAYYGGISAVELGVSGVRRVALNVTPQELGERVALAYTNASRNSGINNWEVTKRHIDGDASVQKSFARIRDIAAAMRNALERRDWAEVGRQIAAEWDNRKRLAPGVTTPEIDAMMAAACAAGASAGKVCGAGGGGCLFCFGDPDKIPAVRGALARAGARVLDFRIEERGLEIVRK
;
A
#
# COMPACT_ATOMS: atom_id res chain seq x y z
N MET A 1 6.38 -18.45 14.96
CA MET A 1 7.48 -18.55 13.96
C MET A 1 6.85 -18.48 12.55
N ASN A 2 7.46 -17.77 11.59
CA ASN A 2 6.91 -17.61 10.23
C ASN A 2 7.43 -18.75 9.33
N VAL A 3 6.55 -19.57 8.75
CA VAL A 3 6.93 -20.73 7.91
C VAL A 3 7.62 -20.28 6.63
N GLU A 4 7.18 -19.18 6.00
CA GLU A 4 7.80 -18.68 4.77
C GLU A 4 9.26 -18.32 5.01
N ALA A 5 9.53 -17.47 5.99
CA ALA A 5 10.88 -17.00 6.30
C ALA A 5 11.85 -18.16 6.63
N GLN A 6 11.36 -19.21 7.30
CA GLN A 6 12.16 -20.41 7.58
C GLN A 6 12.44 -21.25 6.32
N ALA A 7 11.45 -21.37 5.43
CA ALA A 7 11.58 -22.22 4.25
C ALA A 7 12.52 -21.62 3.20
N ILE A 8 12.54 -20.28 3.07
CA ILE A 8 13.34 -19.58 2.06
C ILE A 8 14.61 -18.94 2.62
N ASP A 9 14.84 -19.00 3.93
CA ASP A 9 15.98 -18.40 4.64
C ASP A 9 16.18 -16.90 4.37
N VAL A 10 15.08 -16.15 4.25
CA VAL A 10 15.07 -14.71 3.99
C VAL A 10 14.04 -14.03 4.91
N PRO A 11 14.36 -12.86 5.50
CA PRO A 11 13.38 -12.08 6.25
C PRO A 11 12.17 -11.70 5.40
N THR A 12 10.97 -11.94 5.92
CA THR A 12 9.72 -11.59 5.23
C THR A 12 8.86 -10.62 6.04
N GLY A 13 7.96 -9.93 5.34
CA GLY A 13 6.89 -9.18 5.99
C GLY A 13 5.87 -10.10 6.66
N VAL A 14 4.98 -9.53 7.46
CA VAL A 14 3.89 -10.26 8.12
C VAL A 14 2.51 -9.86 7.63
N GLN A 15 2.41 -8.73 6.93
CA GLN A 15 1.16 -8.08 6.60
C GLN A 15 0.36 -8.84 5.52
N ASP A 16 1.04 -9.47 4.56
CA ASP A 16 0.39 -10.03 3.36
C ASP A 16 -0.44 -11.29 3.68
N TYR A 17 -0.08 -12.05 4.72
CA TYR A 17 -0.84 -13.25 5.10
C TYR A 17 -2.24 -12.92 5.65
N ARG A 18 -2.41 -11.76 6.29
CA ARG A 18 -3.65 -11.44 7.01
C ARG A 18 -4.83 -11.22 6.05
N PRO A 19 -4.75 -10.35 5.03
CA PRO A 19 -5.85 -10.20 4.08
C PRO A 19 -6.14 -11.50 3.33
N ALA A 20 -5.14 -12.34 3.05
CA ALA A 20 -5.37 -13.66 2.43
C ALA A 20 -6.21 -14.60 3.31
N TYR A 21 -5.99 -14.60 4.62
CA TYR A 21 -6.74 -15.45 5.56
C TYR A 21 -8.10 -14.87 5.95
N TYR A 22 -8.20 -13.56 6.16
CA TYR A 22 -9.36 -12.94 6.80
C TYR A 22 -10.25 -12.13 5.86
N GLY A 23 -9.73 -11.67 4.73
CA GLY A 23 -10.42 -10.72 3.86
C GLY A 23 -10.67 -9.36 4.53
N GLY A 24 -11.36 -8.51 3.77
CA GLY A 24 -11.83 -7.20 4.18
C GLY A 24 -10.73 -6.17 4.43
N ILE A 25 -11.12 -5.07 5.08
CA ILE A 25 -10.23 -3.95 5.43
C ILE A 25 -9.78 -4.13 6.88
N SER A 26 -8.47 -4.05 7.12
CA SER A 26 -7.93 -4.24 8.46
C SER A 26 -6.66 -3.45 8.74
N ALA A 27 -6.46 -3.12 10.02
CA ALA A 27 -5.17 -2.73 10.55
C ALA A 27 -4.41 -3.98 11.02
N VAL A 28 -3.09 -3.99 10.81
CA VAL A 28 -2.18 -5.01 11.35
C VAL A 28 -1.32 -4.35 12.41
N GLU A 29 -1.49 -4.77 13.66
CA GLU A 29 -0.76 -4.26 14.81
C GLU A 29 0.37 -5.23 15.15
N LEU A 30 1.60 -4.71 15.19
CA LEU A 30 2.78 -5.47 15.56
C LEU A 30 3.14 -5.10 17.00
N GLY A 31 2.88 -6.01 17.94
CA GLY A 31 3.19 -5.84 19.36
C GLY A 31 4.18 -6.87 19.88
N VAL A 32 4.70 -6.64 21.08
CA VAL A 32 5.62 -7.56 21.77
C VAL A 32 5.00 -8.94 22.03
N SER A 33 3.69 -8.99 22.24
CA SER A 33 2.92 -10.22 22.43
C SER A 33 2.54 -10.92 21.11
N GLY A 34 2.92 -10.34 19.97
CA GLY A 34 2.64 -10.88 18.65
C GLY A 34 1.91 -9.92 17.72
N VAL A 35 1.50 -10.46 16.58
CA VAL A 35 0.85 -9.70 15.50
C VAL A 35 -0.66 -9.89 15.57
N ARG A 36 -1.41 -8.79 15.68
CA ARG A 36 -2.87 -8.79 15.74
C ARG A 36 -3.45 -8.17 14.47
N ARG A 37 -4.52 -8.78 13.95
CA ARG A 37 -5.36 -8.20 12.90
C ARG A 37 -6.57 -7.55 13.55
N VAL A 38 -6.85 -6.30 13.20
CA VAL A 38 -8.02 -5.56 13.69
C VAL A 38 -8.89 -5.20 12.48
N ALA A 39 -10.12 -5.72 12.44
CA ALA A 39 -11.09 -5.36 11.42
C ALA A 39 -11.40 -3.86 11.52
N LEU A 40 -11.47 -3.16 10.39
CA LEU A 40 -11.94 -1.78 10.38
C LEU A 40 -13.40 -1.74 9.92
N ASN A 41 -14.21 -0.90 10.56
CA ASN A 41 -15.61 -0.69 10.19
C ASN A 41 -15.72 0.27 9.00
N VAL A 42 -15.30 -0.19 7.83
CA VAL A 42 -15.34 0.55 6.57
C VAL A 42 -16.04 -0.30 5.52
N THR A 43 -17.00 0.29 4.82
CA THR A 43 -17.71 -0.41 3.75
C THR A 43 -16.76 -0.60 2.56
N PRO A 44 -16.51 -1.84 2.11
CA PRO A 44 -15.58 -2.12 1.01
C PRO A 44 -15.93 -1.41 -0.29
N GLN A 45 -17.22 -1.33 -0.61
CA GLN A 45 -17.73 -0.58 -1.77
C GLN A 45 -17.36 0.91 -1.67
N GLU A 46 -17.58 1.54 -0.52
CA GLU A 46 -17.32 2.97 -0.28
C GLU A 46 -15.84 3.32 -0.48
N LEU A 47 -14.92 2.46 -0.02
CA LEU A 47 -13.50 2.63 -0.28
C LEU A 47 -13.13 2.29 -1.73
N GLY A 48 -13.71 1.23 -2.29
CA GLY A 48 -13.44 0.75 -3.64
C GLY A 48 -13.79 1.78 -4.71
N GLU A 49 -14.92 2.49 -4.56
CA GLU A 49 -15.36 3.56 -5.47
C GLU A 49 -14.42 4.77 -5.50
N ARG A 50 -13.49 4.89 -4.55
CA ARG A 50 -12.52 5.98 -4.43
C ARG A 50 -11.13 5.61 -4.92
N VAL A 51 -10.97 4.40 -5.46
CA VAL A 51 -9.66 3.85 -5.83
C VAL A 51 -9.62 3.49 -7.31
N ALA A 52 -8.60 4.00 -8.00
CA ALA A 52 -8.19 3.53 -9.31
C ALA A 52 -6.95 2.64 -9.14
N LEU A 53 -7.05 1.36 -9.50
CA LEU A 53 -5.94 0.40 -9.46
C LEU A 53 -5.36 0.21 -10.86
N ALA A 54 -4.03 0.20 -10.98
CA ALA A 54 -3.35 -0.04 -12.25
C ALA A 54 -2.04 -0.81 -12.06
N TYR A 55 -1.66 -1.60 -13.06
CA TYR A 55 -0.35 -2.25 -13.16
C TYR A 55 0.58 -1.40 -14.02
N THR A 56 1.78 -1.12 -13.52
CA THR A 56 2.74 -0.19 -14.16
C THR A 56 3.47 -0.78 -15.36
N ASN A 57 3.21 -2.06 -15.71
CA ASN A 57 3.95 -2.82 -16.73
C ASN A 57 5.43 -3.06 -16.42
N ALA A 58 5.91 -2.68 -15.24
CA ALA A 58 7.26 -2.98 -14.76
C ALA A 58 7.25 -4.12 -13.73
N SER A 59 8.12 -5.12 -13.93
CA SER A 59 8.45 -6.11 -12.89
C SER A 59 9.44 -5.49 -11.90
N ARG A 60 9.41 -5.96 -10.65
CA ARG A 60 10.31 -5.49 -9.58
C ARG A 60 11.15 -6.64 -9.04
N ASN A 61 12.32 -6.29 -8.49
CA ASN A 61 13.10 -7.18 -7.64
C ASN A 61 13.04 -6.67 -6.18
N SER A 62 11.96 -6.98 -5.45
CA SER A 62 11.67 -6.35 -4.15
C SER A 62 12.53 -6.82 -2.97
N GLY A 63 13.25 -7.94 -3.10
CA GLY A 63 14.00 -8.54 -1.98
C GLY A 63 15.20 -7.71 -1.54
N ILE A 64 16.00 -7.21 -2.49
CA ILE A 64 17.27 -6.53 -2.22
C ILE A 64 17.04 -5.17 -1.54
N ASN A 65 16.13 -4.36 -2.08
CA ASN A 65 15.86 -3.00 -1.58
C ASN A 65 15.33 -3.00 -0.14
N ASN A 66 14.48 -3.97 0.23
CA ASN A 66 13.90 -4.03 1.58
C ASN A 66 14.93 -4.46 2.63
N TRP A 67 15.83 -5.38 2.29
CA TRP A 67 16.88 -5.83 3.20
C TRP A 67 17.85 -4.71 3.54
N GLU A 68 18.32 -3.95 2.54
CA GLU A 68 19.25 -2.84 2.77
C GLU A 68 18.67 -1.77 3.70
N VAL A 69 17.41 -1.39 3.49
CA VAL A 69 16.71 -0.43 4.35
C VAL A 69 16.55 -0.98 5.77
N THR A 70 16.19 -2.26 5.91
CA THR A 70 16.05 -2.91 7.22
C THR A 70 17.39 -2.98 7.96
N LYS A 71 18.47 -3.32 7.26
CA LYS A 71 19.82 -3.35 7.82
C LYS A 71 20.24 -1.97 8.33
N ARG A 72 20.07 -0.91 7.52
CA ARG A 72 20.38 0.47 7.94
C ARG A 72 19.60 0.89 9.19
N HIS A 73 18.35 0.45 9.31
CA HIS A 73 17.54 0.70 10.51
C HIS A 73 18.16 0.04 11.76
N ILE A 74 18.58 -1.23 11.64
CA ILE A 74 19.23 -2.01 12.71
C ILE A 74 20.59 -1.40 13.07
N ASP A 75 21.36 -0.98 12.06
CA ASP A 75 22.68 -0.37 12.22
C ASP A 75 22.63 1.05 12.81
N GLY A 76 21.44 1.59 13.09
CA GLY A 76 21.29 2.86 13.81
C GLY A 76 21.19 4.11 12.92
N ASP A 77 20.90 3.97 11.62
CA ASP A 77 20.72 5.13 10.75
C ASP A 77 19.49 5.96 11.19
N ALA A 78 19.76 7.11 11.81
CA ALA A 78 18.73 7.98 12.38
C ALA A 78 17.69 8.45 11.34
N SER A 79 18.10 8.63 10.08
CA SER A 79 17.19 9.07 9.00
C SER A 79 16.19 7.97 8.63
N VAL A 80 16.67 6.72 8.57
CA VAL A 80 15.84 5.54 8.30
C VAL A 80 14.94 5.24 9.51
N GLN A 81 15.47 5.31 10.73
CA GLN A 81 14.68 5.13 11.96
C GLN A 81 13.54 6.15 12.06
N LYS A 82 13.81 7.43 11.79
CA LYS A 82 12.79 8.48 11.74
C LYS A 82 11.73 8.20 10.67
N SER A 83 12.16 7.74 9.50
CA SER A 83 11.26 7.39 8.40
C SER A 83 10.36 6.19 8.74
N PHE A 84 10.87 5.20 9.48
CA PHE A 84 10.10 4.05 9.98
C PHE A 84 9.08 4.49 11.04
N ALA A 85 9.49 5.31 12.01
CA ALA A 85 8.59 5.88 13.00
C ALA A 85 7.47 6.68 12.33
N ARG A 86 7.80 7.44 11.27
CA ARG A 86 6.81 8.18 10.49
C ARG A 86 5.81 7.27 9.78
N ILE A 87 6.24 6.15 9.19
CA ILE A 87 5.34 5.16 8.58
C ILE A 87 4.39 4.57 9.62
N ARG A 88 4.89 4.22 10.81
CA ARG A 88 4.07 3.74 11.93
C ARG A 88 2.98 4.76 12.29
N ASP A 89 3.37 6.03 12.46
CA ASP A 89 2.44 7.09 12.87
C ASP A 89 1.39 7.37 11.78
N ILE A 90 1.80 7.35 10.51
CA ILE A 90 0.90 7.47 9.36
C ILE A 90 -0.08 6.30 9.31
N ALA A 91 0.36 5.06 9.56
CA ALA A 91 -0.53 3.90 9.60
C ALA A 91 -1.59 4.01 10.72
N ALA A 92 -1.21 4.53 11.89
CA ALA A 92 -2.16 4.80 12.98
C ALA A 92 -3.16 5.92 12.62
N ALA A 93 -2.69 7.00 11.99
CA ALA A 93 -3.56 8.08 11.51
C ALA A 93 -4.51 7.61 10.40
N MET A 94 -4.01 6.80 9.47
CA MET A 94 -4.80 6.19 8.38
C MET A 94 -5.95 5.34 8.92
N ARG A 95 -5.69 4.49 9.91
CA ARG A 95 -6.73 3.71 10.58
C ARG A 95 -7.84 4.61 11.11
N ASN A 96 -7.45 5.62 11.88
CA ASN A 96 -8.38 6.56 12.49
C ASN A 96 -9.20 7.33 11.45
N ALA A 97 -8.57 7.73 10.33
CA ALA A 97 -9.23 8.40 9.23
C ALA A 97 -10.26 7.50 8.53
N LEU A 98 -9.88 6.25 8.25
CA LEU A 98 -10.74 5.24 7.66
C LEU A 98 -11.98 4.94 8.53
N GLU A 99 -11.79 4.69 9.83
CA GLU A 99 -12.90 4.40 10.76
C GLU A 99 -13.89 5.58 10.88
N ARG A 100 -13.40 6.82 10.74
CA ARG A 100 -14.23 8.03 10.74
C ARG A 100 -14.78 8.42 9.37
N ARG A 101 -14.42 7.71 8.29
CA ARG A 101 -14.74 8.10 6.90
C ARG A 101 -14.25 9.51 6.55
N ASP A 102 -13.14 9.93 7.13
CA ASP A 102 -12.48 11.20 6.81
C ASP A 102 -11.63 11.01 5.55
N TRP A 103 -12.28 11.03 4.38
CA TRP A 103 -11.65 10.76 3.09
C TRP A 103 -10.55 11.77 2.74
N ALA A 104 -10.69 13.01 3.19
CA ALA A 104 -9.67 14.03 3.01
C ALA A 104 -8.39 13.66 3.79
N GLU A 105 -8.54 13.20 5.04
CA GLU A 105 -7.41 12.70 5.83
C GLU A 105 -6.82 11.41 5.25
N VAL A 106 -7.64 10.48 4.75
CA VAL A 106 -7.15 9.28 4.04
C VAL A 106 -6.25 9.68 2.87
N GLY A 107 -6.67 10.62 2.03
CA GLY A 107 -5.85 11.14 0.94
C GLY A 107 -4.52 11.73 1.44
N ARG A 108 -4.57 12.59 2.48
CA ARG A 108 -3.35 13.17 3.10
C ARG A 108 -2.39 12.10 3.62
N GLN A 109 -2.90 11.07 4.28
CA GLN A 109 -2.07 9.99 4.83
C GLN A 109 -1.47 9.09 3.73
N ILE A 110 -2.19 8.84 2.62
CA ILE A 110 -1.62 8.14 1.45
C ILE A 110 -0.45 8.95 0.88
N ALA A 111 -0.65 10.25 0.63
CA ALA A 111 0.37 11.12 0.06
C ALA A 111 1.60 11.25 0.97
N ALA A 112 1.38 11.44 2.28
CA ALA A 112 2.45 11.51 3.27
C ALA A 112 3.26 10.22 3.35
N GLU A 113 2.58 9.07 3.26
CA GLU A 113 3.26 7.77 3.27
C GLU A 113 4.11 7.57 2.01
N TRP A 114 3.57 7.95 0.84
CA TRP A 114 4.28 7.81 -0.42
C TRP A 114 5.55 8.66 -0.47
N ASP A 115 5.44 9.93 -0.08
CA ASP A 115 6.60 10.85 0.00
C ASP A 115 7.66 10.32 0.99
N ASN A 116 7.24 9.84 2.16
CA ASN A 116 8.17 9.26 3.13
C ASN A 116 8.82 7.98 2.59
N ARG A 117 8.06 7.09 1.95
CA ARG A 117 8.56 5.81 1.43
C ARG A 117 9.60 6.02 0.34
N LYS A 118 9.41 6.98 -0.56
CA LYS A 118 10.38 7.31 -1.62
C LYS A 118 11.77 7.69 -1.09
N ARG A 119 11.84 8.20 0.15
CA ARG A 119 13.11 8.58 0.81
C ARG A 119 13.87 7.40 1.40
N LEU A 120 13.24 6.23 1.55
CA LEU A 120 13.87 5.05 2.13
C LEU A 120 14.88 4.39 1.19
N ALA A 121 14.56 4.31 -0.10
CA ALA A 121 15.44 3.75 -1.11
C ALA A 121 15.15 4.34 -2.49
N PRO A 122 16.19 4.55 -3.33
CA PRO A 122 16.03 5.14 -4.66
C PRO A 122 15.14 4.31 -5.58
N GLY A 123 15.11 2.98 -5.39
CA GLY A 123 14.31 2.06 -6.20
C GLY A 123 12.82 1.97 -5.82
N VAL A 124 12.31 2.85 -4.95
CA VAL A 124 10.89 2.84 -4.56
C VAL A 124 9.97 3.36 -5.67
N THR A 125 10.45 4.33 -6.45
CA THR A 125 9.73 4.88 -7.61
C THR A 125 10.65 4.91 -8.82
N THR A 126 10.08 5.18 -9.99
CA THR A 126 10.80 5.41 -11.25
C THR A 126 10.22 6.64 -11.95
N PRO A 127 10.93 7.25 -12.92
CA PRO A 127 10.39 8.35 -13.70
C PRO A 127 9.03 8.04 -14.35
N GLU A 128 8.82 6.80 -14.79
CA GLU A 128 7.56 6.34 -15.38
C GLU A 128 6.44 6.30 -14.33
N ILE A 129 6.72 5.77 -13.13
CA ILE A 129 5.75 5.74 -12.03
C ILE A 129 5.40 7.18 -11.60
N ASP A 130 6.39 8.06 -11.48
CA ASP A 130 6.17 9.46 -11.12
C ASP A 130 5.34 10.18 -12.19
N ALA A 131 5.57 9.91 -13.47
CA ALA A 131 4.76 10.45 -14.57
C ALA A 131 3.31 9.94 -14.54
N MET A 132 3.09 8.65 -14.28
CA MET A 132 1.74 8.07 -14.11
C MET A 132 0.99 8.72 -12.95
N MET A 133 1.67 8.89 -11.81
CA MET A 133 1.11 9.54 -10.62
C MET A 133 0.78 11.01 -10.88
N ALA A 134 1.65 11.74 -11.57
CA ALA A 134 1.39 13.13 -11.96
C ALA A 134 0.18 13.25 -12.90
N ALA A 135 0.06 12.37 -13.89
CA ALA A 135 -1.09 12.33 -14.80
C ALA A 135 -2.40 12.02 -14.05
N ALA A 136 -2.37 11.10 -13.09
CA ALA A 136 -3.52 10.80 -12.24
C ALA A 136 -3.94 12.00 -11.38
N CYS A 137 -2.98 12.69 -10.75
CA CYS A 137 -3.26 13.90 -9.97
C CYS A 137 -3.86 15.02 -10.83
N ALA A 138 -3.32 15.25 -12.03
CA ALA A 138 -3.87 16.22 -12.98
C ALA A 138 -5.31 15.88 -13.42
N ALA A 139 -5.69 14.60 -13.36
CA ALA A 139 -7.04 14.12 -13.64
C ALA A 139 -7.98 14.09 -12.42
N GLY A 140 -7.53 14.56 -11.25
CA GLY A 140 -8.35 14.68 -10.05
C GLY A 140 -8.07 13.66 -8.95
N ALA A 141 -7.02 12.85 -9.05
CA ALA A 141 -6.58 12.05 -7.90
C ALA A 141 -6.05 12.96 -6.79
N SER A 142 -6.49 12.72 -5.55
CA SER A 142 -6.02 13.43 -4.37
C SER A 142 -4.68 12.89 -3.85
N ALA A 143 -4.42 11.60 -4.08
CA ALA A 143 -3.21 10.92 -3.67
C ALA A 143 -3.02 9.62 -4.47
N GLY A 144 -1.88 8.96 -4.27
CA GLY A 144 -1.66 7.60 -4.75
C GLY A 144 -0.36 7.05 -4.20
N LYS A 145 -0.12 5.76 -4.41
CA LYS A 145 1.15 5.11 -4.09
C LYS A 145 1.29 3.78 -4.81
N VAL A 146 2.53 3.29 -4.89
CA VAL A 146 2.81 1.92 -5.31
C VAL A 146 2.42 0.94 -4.19
N CYS A 147 1.88 -0.22 -4.59
CA CYS A 147 1.56 -1.32 -3.70
C CYS A 147 2.82 -2.13 -3.35
N GLY A 148 2.93 -2.58 -2.10
CA GLY A 148 4.05 -3.39 -1.64
C GLY A 148 5.35 -2.58 -1.50
N ALA A 149 6.48 -3.18 -1.94
CA ALA A 149 7.81 -2.64 -1.69
C ALA A 149 8.18 -1.41 -2.54
N GLY A 150 7.54 -1.21 -3.70
CA GLY A 150 7.91 -0.15 -4.66
C GLY A 150 8.66 -0.67 -5.89
N GLY A 151 8.99 0.24 -6.80
CA GLY A 151 9.83 -0.01 -8.00
C GLY A 151 9.11 -0.67 -9.18
N GLY A 152 7.81 -0.90 -9.08
CA GLY A 152 6.99 -1.55 -10.11
C GLY A 152 5.78 -2.27 -9.52
N GLY A 153 5.14 -3.13 -10.30
CA GLY A 153 3.95 -3.85 -9.87
C GLY A 153 2.68 -3.00 -10.01
N CYS A 154 1.78 -3.11 -9.03
CA CYS A 154 0.56 -2.31 -9.01
C CYS A 154 0.79 -0.99 -8.28
N LEU A 155 0.14 0.07 -8.75
CA LEU A 155 -0.10 1.29 -8.00
C LEU A 155 -1.59 1.50 -7.85
N PHE A 156 -1.96 2.32 -6.88
CA PHE A 156 -3.31 2.84 -6.80
C PHE A 156 -3.31 4.36 -6.65
N CYS A 157 -4.33 4.99 -7.21
CA CYS A 157 -4.66 6.39 -7.00
C CYS A 157 -5.97 6.48 -6.24
N PHE A 158 -6.10 7.49 -5.39
CA PHE A 158 -7.23 7.72 -4.50
C PHE A 158 -7.83 9.11 -4.75
N GLY A 159 -9.15 9.21 -4.82
CA GLY A 159 -9.85 10.47 -5.04
C GLY A 159 -11.36 10.33 -4.89
N ASP A 160 -12.08 11.41 -5.19
CA ASP A 160 -13.55 11.38 -5.16
C ASP A 160 -14.12 10.47 -6.25
N PRO A 161 -15.27 9.81 -6.02
CA PRO A 161 -15.75 8.74 -6.88
C PRO A 161 -16.06 9.22 -8.31
N ASP A 162 -16.51 10.47 -8.43
CA ASP A 162 -16.78 11.13 -9.70
C ASP A 162 -15.50 11.41 -10.52
N LYS A 163 -14.33 11.48 -9.88
CA LYS A 163 -13.03 11.67 -10.54
C LYS A 163 -12.40 10.36 -10.98
N ILE A 164 -12.74 9.23 -10.35
CA ILE A 164 -12.11 7.92 -10.62
C ILE A 164 -12.15 7.51 -12.09
N PRO A 165 -13.24 7.70 -12.87
CA PRO A 165 -13.23 7.43 -14.30
C PRO A 165 -12.17 8.22 -15.07
N ALA A 166 -11.99 9.51 -14.76
CA ALA A 166 -11.00 10.37 -15.40
C ALA A 166 -9.57 9.95 -15.02
N VAL A 167 -9.35 9.62 -13.73
CA VAL A 167 -8.08 9.10 -13.21
C VAL A 167 -7.69 7.80 -13.89
N ARG A 168 -8.61 6.85 -14.03
CA ARG A 168 -8.40 5.59 -14.77
C ARG A 168 -7.97 5.86 -16.22
N GLY A 169 -8.66 6.77 -16.90
CA GLY A 169 -8.30 7.17 -18.27
C GLY A 169 -6.91 7.80 -18.37
N ALA A 170 -6.52 8.61 -17.38
CA ALA A 170 -5.19 9.23 -17.34
C ALA A 170 -4.08 8.20 -17.11
N LEU A 171 -4.27 7.24 -16.20
CA LEU A 171 -3.35 6.14 -15.97
C LEU A 171 -3.15 5.28 -17.23
N ALA A 172 -4.24 4.96 -17.94
CA ALA A 172 -4.18 4.22 -19.19
C ALA A 172 -3.36 4.95 -20.27
N ARG A 173 -3.61 6.26 -20.47
CA ARG A 173 -2.86 7.08 -21.42
C ARG A 173 -1.39 7.24 -21.04
N ALA A 174 -1.08 7.22 -19.74
CA ALA A 174 0.29 7.23 -19.22
C ALA A 174 0.98 5.86 -19.31
N GLY A 175 0.37 4.86 -19.96
CA GLY A 175 0.97 3.56 -20.23
C GLY A 175 0.76 2.50 -19.15
N ALA A 176 -0.06 2.77 -18.12
CA ALA A 176 -0.43 1.77 -17.12
C ALA A 176 -1.57 0.87 -17.62
N ARG A 177 -1.58 -0.40 -17.23
CA ARG A 177 -2.73 -1.29 -17.44
C ARG A 177 -3.71 -1.12 -16.29
N VAL A 178 -4.81 -0.41 -16.53
CA VAL A 178 -5.88 -0.24 -15.53
C VAL A 178 -6.51 -1.58 -15.21
N LEU A 179 -6.76 -1.83 -13.93
CA LEU A 179 -7.32 -3.08 -13.43
C LEU A 179 -8.73 -2.84 -12.88
N ASP A 180 -9.63 -3.77 -13.19
CA ASP A 180 -10.87 -3.91 -12.46
C ASP A 180 -10.60 -4.71 -11.19
N PHE A 181 -11.19 -4.27 -10.09
CA PHE A 181 -11.04 -4.94 -8.81
C PHE A 181 -12.28 -4.73 -7.95
N ARG A 182 -12.42 -5.58 -6.95
CA ARG A 182 -13.30 -5.37 -5.81
C ARG A 182 -12.52 -5.71 -4.54
N ILE A 183 -12.86 -5.07 -3.43
CA ILE A 183 -12.32 -5.46 -2.14
C ILE A 183 -13.10 -6.69 -1.68
N GLU A 184 -12.43 -7.83 -1.57
CA GLU A 184 -13.06 -9.08 -1.12
C GLU A 184 -13.18 -9.08 0.40
N GLU A 185 -14.38 -9.36 0.90
CA GLU A 185 -14.67 -9.38 2.34
C GLU A 185 -14.31 -10.71 2.99
N ARG A 186 -14.36 -11.79 2.20
CA ARG A 186 -14.07 -13.14 2.66
C ARG A 186 -12.61 -13.50 2.39
N GLY A 187 -11.97 -14.05 3.41
CA GLY A 187 -10.64 -14.63 3.29
C GLY A 187 -10.70 -16.09 2.86
N LEU A 188 -9.85 -16.91 3.48
CA LEU A 188 -9.78 -18.34 3.23
C LEU A 188 -11.07 -19.06 3.70
N GLU A 189 -11.76 -19.72 2.78
CA GLU A 189 -12.88 -20.61 3.08
C GLU A 189 -12.48 -22.07 2.79
N ILE A 190 -12.69 -22.96 3.78
CA ILE A 190 -12.46 -24.40 3.60
C ILE A 190 -13.81 -25.08 3.39
N VAL A 191 -14.04 -25.51 2.16
CA VAL A 191 -15.21 -26.34 1.79
C VAL A 191 -14.80 -27.81 1.79
N ARG A 192 -15.50 -28.63 2.57
CA ARG A 192 -15.43 -30.09 2.43
C ARG A 192 -16.21 -30.48 1.18
N LYS A 193 -15.59 -31.29 0.32
CA LYS A 193 -16.28 -32.01 -0.75
C LYS A 193 -17.01 -33.23 -0.19
#